data_AF-A0A8W8LKC7-F1
#
_entry.id   AF-A0A8W8LKC7-F1
#
_cell.length_a   1.000
_cell.length_b   1.000
_cell.length_c   1.000
_cell.angle_alpha   90.00
_cell.angle_beta   90.00
_cell.angle_gamma   90.00
#
_symmetry.space_group_name_H-M   'P 1'
#
loop_
_entity.id
_entity.type
_entity.pdbx_description
1 polymer ?
#
loop_
_entity_poly.entity_id
_entity_poly.type
_entity_poly.pdbx_seq_one_letter_code
_entity_poly.pdbx_strand_id
1 'polypeptide(L)'
;MDYEKNFRSSAVRSGPIQREKMELLFNALKRDLLNPENSMEDIFSLLTELKTATEKNFTLKKLFWKNADMFLFLVRQTQHYLPKSPVNVNTEHGRVQRADELELVILLTEILSLMFRESEIIPARIQTLKADRGKAIFDLIRLLICSPEIPEKMAAPSKSTQNLQATDEEIKKQIDEFRKSALLTLFEIFLMARQANWGNREASFFNISWVIKTMEEMRMTEGFVENVIDQMMKFIGPTRKDALMPQEAVTLYVQFSVLQTFLHYSPKISAFIRSHYLEEFKYFVQVPVVMKKLPQSYPICMITVTLIESVTNKVLDSGTSIFPKSPR
;
A
#
# COMPACT_ATOMS: atom_id res chain seq x y z
N MET A 1 -6.36 23.61 16.36
CA MET A 1 -7.66 24.00 15.76
C MET A 1 -8.34 22.70 15.37
N ASP A 2 -9.59 22.44 15.75
CA ASP A 2 -10.27 21.17 15.43
C ASP A 2 -10.77 21.19 13.97
N TYR A 3 -9.94 20.75 13.02
CA TYR A 3 -10.26 20.76 11.60
C TYR A 3 -11.35 19.75 11.26
N GLU A 4 -11.35 18.58 11.90
CA GLU A 4 -12.31 17.51 11.60
C GLU A 4 -13.75 17.97 11.81
N LYS A 5 -14.06 18.56 12.97
CA LYS A 5 -15.38 19.12 13.28
C LYS A 5 -15.77 20.22 12.30
N ASN A 6 -14.82 21.07 11.94
CA ASN A 6 -15.04 22.18 11.01
C ASN A 6 -15.32 21.68 9.57
N PHE A 7 -14.65 20.63 9.12
CA PHE A 7 -14.92 19.98 7.84
C PHE A 7 -16.29 19.30 7.81
N ARG A 8 -16.66 18.57 8.87
CA ARG A 8 -17.99 17.94 8.98
C ARG A 8 -19.12 18.97 8.89
N SER A 9 -19.03 20.07 9.65
CA SER A 9 -20.03 21.15 9.59
C SER A 9 -20.17 21.76 8.19
N SER A 10 -19.10 21.68 7.40
CA SER A 10 -19.04 22.24 6.06
C SER A 10 -19.46 21.27 4.94
N ALA A 11 -19.61 19.98 5.23
CA ALA A 11 -20.08 19.00 4.25
C ALA A 11 -21.63 18.96 4.13
N VAL A 12 -22.36 19.38 5.17
CA VAL A 12 -23.82 19.19 5.28
C VAL A 12 -24.64 20.19 4.44
N ARG A 13 -24.04 21.27 3.93
CA ARG A 13 -24.75 22.32 3.17
C ARG A 13 -24.01 22.63 1.87
N SER A 14 -24.59 22.30 0.72
CA SER A 14 -24.00 22.55 -0.60
C SER A 14 -24.30 23.97 -1.09
N GLY A 15 -23.34 24.89 -0.96
CA GLY A 15 -23.42 26.25 -1.51
C GLY A 15 -22.04 26.89 -1.75
N PRO A 16 -21.95 27.96 -2.56
CA PRO A 16 -20.67 28.60 -2.93
C PRO A 16 -19.83 29.05 -1.72
N ILE A 17 -20.49 29.65 -0.72
CA ILE A 17 -19.87 30.13 0.53
C ILE A 17 -19.24 28.97 1.33
N GLN A 18 -19.87 27.80 1.31
CA GLN A 18 -19.38 26.63 2.05
C GLN A 18 -18.13 26.04 1.40
N ARG A 19 -18.04 26.10 0.07
CA ARG A 19 -16.88 25.65 -0.69
C ARG A 19 -15.68 26.55 -0.43
N GLU A 20 -15.87 27.86 -0.40
CA GLU A 20 -14.82 28.81 -0.03
C GLU A 20 -14.32 28.56 1.40
N LYS A 21 -15.24 28.32 2.35
CA LYS A 21 -14.87 27.94 3.72
C LYS A 21 -14.06 26.64 3.78
N MET A 22 -14.44 25.62 2.99
CA MET A 22 -13.70 24.36 2.87
C MET A 22 -12.28 24.58 2.35
N GLU A 23 -12.12 25.41 1.32
CA GLU A 23 -10.84 25.78 0.74
C GLU A 23 -9.96 26.54 1.74
N LEU A 24 -10.54 27.49 2.50
CA LEU A 24 -9.83 28.21 3.57
C LEU A 24 -9.36 27.27 4.69
N LEU A 25 -10.22 26.35 5.15
CA LEU A 25 -9.88 25.37 6.17
C LEU A 25 -8.78 24.41 5.69
N PHE A 26 -8.87 23.93 4.44
CA PHE A 26 -7.84 23.10 3.85
C PHE A 26 -6.50 23.84 3.74
N ASN A 27 -6.52 25.11 3.34
CA ASN A 27 -5.31 25.93 3.24
C ASN A 27 -4.71 26.22 4.63
N ALA A 28 -5.53 26.37 5.67
CA ALA A 28 -5.05 26.50 7.05
C ALA A 28 -4.38 25.20 7.53
N LEU A 29 -5.04 24.05 7.36
CA LEU A 29 -4.47 22.74 7.67
C LEU A 29 -3.16 22.48 6.91
N LYS A 30 -3.10 22.85 5.62
CA LYS A 30 -1.89 22.77 4.80
C LYS A 30 -0.76 23.59 5.41
N ARG A 31 -1.01 24.85 5.79
CA ARG A 31 0.02 25.70 6.41
C ARG A 31 0.52 25.11 7.72
N ASP A 32 -0.41 24.62 8.54
CA ASP A 32 -0.07 24.00 9.82
C ASP A 32 0.77 22.75 9.59
N LEU A 33 0.36 21.83 8.71
CA LEU A 33 1.11 20.61 8.39
C LEU A 33 2.51 20.88 7.82
N LEU A 34 2.64 21.90 6.97
CA LEU A 34 3.91 22.26 6.32
C LEU A 34 4.82 23.13 7.22
N ASN A 35 4.41 23.43 8.44
CA ASN A 35 5.23 24.17 9.39
C ASN A 35 6.46 23.34 9.80
N PRO A 36 7.70 23.80 9.55
CA PRO A 36 8.90 23.05 9.90
C PRO A 36 9.11 22.89 11.42
N GLU A 37 8.45 23.71 12.24
CA GLU A 37 8.55 23.66 13.71
C GLU A 37 7.64 22.58 14.34
N ASN A 38 6.86 21.86 13.55
CA ASN A 38 5.99 20.82 14.08
C ASN A 38 6.80 19.65 14.64
N SER A 39 6.38 19.18 15.81
CA SER A 39 6.79 17.88 16.32
C SER A 39 6.12 16.73 15.55
N MET A 40 6.60 15.50 15.76
CA MET A 40 5.97 14.29 15.22
C MET A 40 4.51 14.16 15.68
N GLU A 41 4.23 14.52 16.95
CA GLU A 41 2.89 14.46 17.54
C GLU A 41 1.94 15.50 16.88
N ASP A 42 2.43 16.71 16.62
CA ASP A 42 1.67 17.73 15.89
C ASP A 42 1.29 17.24 14.49
N ILE A 43 2.27 16.67 13.77
CA ILE A 43 2.05 16.10 12.43
C ILE A 43 1.03 14.95 12.51
N PHE A 44 1.18 14.03 13.46
CA PHE A 44 0.30 12.88 13.63
C PHE A 44 -1.16 13.31 13.88
N SER A 45 -1.35 14.29 14.77
CA SER A 45 -2.67 14.84 15.09
C SER A 45 -3.34 15.48 13.86
N LEU A 46 -2.63 16.38 13.17
CA LEU A 46 -3.13 17.05 11.97
C LEU A 46 -3.44 16.07 10.82
N LEU A 47 -2.62 15.03 10.65
CA LEU A 47 -2.85 13.98 9.66
C LEU A 47 -4.06 13.11 10.00
N THR A 48 -4.28 12.81 11.28
CA THR A 48 -5.46 12.08 11.75
C THR A 48 -6.74 12.85 11.44
N GLU A 49 -6.73 14.17 11.68
CA GLU A 49 -7.85 15.05 11.30
C GLU A 49 -8.07 15.07 9.78
N LEU A 50 -6.99 15.14 8.98
CA LEU A 50 -7.05 15.08 7.52
C LEU A 50 -7.67 13.77 7.02
N LYS A 51 -7.19 12.63 7.55
CA LYS A 51 -7.69 11.28 7.19
C LYS A 51 -9.18 11.20 7.45
N THR A 52 -9.58 11.46 8.69
CA THR A 52 -10.96 11.31 9.15
C THR A 52 -11.93 12.23 8.41
N ALA A 53 -11.50 13.46 8.11
CA ALA A 53 -12.30 14.39 7.32
C ALA A 53 -12.42 13.95 5.85
N THR A 54 -11.35 13.41 5.26
CA THR A 54 -11.31 12.97 3.86
C THR A 54 -12.17 11.74 3.62
N GLU A 55 -12.25 10.81 4.57
CA GLU A 55 -13.14 9.64 4.51
C GLU A 55 -14.61 10.02 4.32
N LYS A 56 -15.01 11.21 4.79
CA LYS A 56 -16.40 11.70 4.75
C LYS A 56 -16.64 12.72 3.67
N ASN A 57 -15.59 13.23 3.02
CA ASN A 57 -15.70 14.35 2.08
C ASN A 57 -14.72 14.24 0.92
N PHE A 58 -15.25 13.79 -0.22
CA PHE A 58 -14.50 13.67 -1.48
C PHE A 58 -13.88 15.00 -1.97
N THR A 59 -14.43 16.15 -1.57
CA THR A 59 -13.88 17.46 -1.96
C THR A 59 -12.44 17.64 -1.44
N LEU A 60 -12.09 17.05 -0.30
CA LEU A 60 -10.73 17.12 0.24
C LEU A 60 -9.73 16.40 -0.65
N LYS A 61 -10.10 15.27 -1.28
CA LYS A 61 -9.26 14.63 -2.32
C LYS A 61 -9.01 15.56 -3.50
N LYS A 62 -10.03 16.32 -3.94
CA LYS A 62 -9.87 17.30 -5.03
C LYS A 62 -8.90 18.42 -4.64
N LEU A 63 -8.98 18.92 -3.40
CA LEU A 63 -8.10 19.98 -2.91
C LEU A 63 -6.67 19.47 -2.71
N PHE A 64 -6.51 18.26 -2.20
CA PHE A 64 -5.22 17.56 -2.10
C PHE A 64 -4.53 17.47 -3.46
N TRP A 65 -5.21 16.92 -4.48
CA TRP A 65 -4.59 16.72 -5.79
C TRP A 65 -4.30 18.01 -6.57
N LYS A 66 -4.96 19.13 -6.22
CA LYS A 66 -4.64 20.46 -6.75
C LYS A 66 -3.39 21.08 -6.11
N ASN A 67 -2.98 20.59 -4.94
CA ASN A 67 -1.86 21.11 -4.17
C ASN A 67 -0.74 20.06 -4.11
N ALA A 68 0.18 20.11 -5.07
CA ALA A 68 1.27 19.14 -5.16
C ALA A 68 2.11 19.06 -3.87
N ASP A 69 2.26 20.17 -3.14
CA ASP A 69 3.00 20.24 -1.87
C ASP A 69 2.52 19.21 -0.84
N MET A 70 1.22 18.92 -0.78
CA MET A 70 0.66 17.96 0.18
C MET A 70 1.11 16.54 -0.16
N PHE A 71 1.04 16.14 -1.42
CA PHE A 71 1.54 14.84 -1.87
C PHE A 71 3.05 14.72 -1.63
N LEU A 72 3.80 15.76 -2.00
CA LEU A 72 5.25 15.81 -1.78
C LEU A 72 5.60 15.71 -0.29
N PHE A 73 4.86 16.40 0.58
CA PHE A 73 5.05 16.33 2.02
C PHE A 73 4.84 14.92 2.55
N LEU A 74 3.72 14.25 2.22
CA LEU A 74 3.45 12.90 2.69
C LEU A 74 4.54 11.91 2.27
N VAL A 75 5.01 12.00 1.01
CA VAL A 75 6.10 11.15 0.51
C VAL A 75 7.41 11.43 1.24
N ARG A 76 7.76 12.72 1.44
CA ARG A 76 9.00 13.11 2.14
C ARG A 76 8.99 12.70 3.61
N GLN A 77 7.86 12.84 4.30
CA GLN A 77 7.71 12.38 5.68
C GLN A 77 7.86 10.86 5.76
N THR A 78 7.24 10.12 4.83
CA THR A 78 7.42 8.66 4.75
C THR A 78 8.89 8.30 4.51
N GLN A 79 9.56 9.01 3.62
CA GLN A 79 10.98 8.82 3.30
C GLN A 79 11.90 9.15 4.48
N HIS A 80 11.53 10.09 5.34
CA HIS A 80 12.33 10.46 6.50
C HIS A 80 12.48 9.30 7.49
N TYR A 81 11.44 8.46 7.60
CA TYR A 81 11.39 7.34 8.54
C TYR A 81 11.54 5.94 7.89
N LEU A 82 11.67 5.87 6.55
CA LEU A 82 11.82 4.60 5.83
C LEU A 82 12.93 4.62 4.75
N PRO A 83 13.60 3.47 4.51
CA PRO A 83 13.48 2.24 5.29
C PRO A 83 14.17 2.33 6.66
N LYS A 84 15.14 3.24 6.79
CA LYS A 84 15.94 3.44 8.01
C LYS A 84 15.33 4.48 8.92
N SER A 85 15.51 4.28 10.22
CA SER A 85 15.17 5.28 11.22
C SER A 85 16.25 6.38 11.26
N PRO A 86 15.88 7.64 11.57
CA PRO A 86 16.84 8.68 11.91
C PRO A 86 17.56 8.44 13.25
N VAL A 87 17.08 7.51 14.08
CA VAL A 87 17.65 7.22 15.40
C VAL A 87 18.26 5.82 15.50
N ASN A 88 19.06 5.60 16.55
CA ASN A 88 19.67 4.30 16.80
C ASN A 88 18.66 3.32 17.42
N VAL A 89 18.01 2.53 16.57
CA VAL A 89 16.99 1.53 16.94
C VAL A 89 17.51 0.39 17.84
N ASN A 90 18.83 0.25 18.03
CA ASN A 90 19.39 -0.79 18.90
C ASN A 90 19.38 -0.39 20.39
N THR A 91 19.02 0.85 20.72
CA THR A 91 18.85 1.35 22.09
C THR A 91 17.40 1.21 22.56
N GLU A 92 17.16 1.14 23.87
CA GLU A 92 15.78 1.08 24.42
C GLU A 92 14.94 2.27 23.96
N HIS A 93 15.47 3.49 24.11
CA HIS A 93 14.79 4.71 23.67
C HIS A 93 14.54 4.71 22.15
N GLY A 94 15.54 4.30 21.36
CA GLY A 94 15.40 4.22 19.91
C GLY A 94 14.37 3.19 19.44
N ARG A 95 14.09 2.13 20.22
CA ARG A 95 13.00 1.19 19.92
C ARG A 95 11.64 1.79 20.14
N VAL A 96 11.44 2.49 21.25
CA VAL A 96 10.18 3.20 21.52
C VAL A 96 9.92 4.23 20.42
N GLN A 97 10.93 5.04 20.10
CA GLN A 97 10.81 6.00 19.01
C GLN A 97 10.56 5.33 17.66
N ARG A 98 11.20 4.18 17.38
CA ARG A 98 10.93 3.42 16.17
C ARG A 98 9.48 2.97 16.08
N ALA A 99 8.86 2.63 17.21
CA ALA A 99 7.46 2.27 17.23
C ALA A 99 6.58 3.48 16.85
N ASP A 100 6.82 4.65 17.45
CA ASP A 100 6.09 5.89 17.12
C ASP A 100 6.27 6.29 15.65
N GLU A 101 7.50 6.19 15.13
CA GLU A 101 7.82 6.44 13.72
C GLU A 101 7.01 5.54 12.78
N LEU A 102 6.91 4.25 13.09
CA LEU A 102 6.16 3.29 12.28
C LEU A 102 4.66 3.57 12.33
N GLU A 103 4.13 4.02 13.48
CA GLU A 103 2.73 4.43 13.59
C GLU A 103 2.42 5.62 12.67
N LEU A 104 3.28 6.64 12.67
CA LEU A 104 3.14 7.77 11.76
C LEU A 104 3.25 7.34 10.29
N VAL A 105 4.20 6.46 9.96
CA VAL A 105 4.37 5.91 8.60
C VAL A 105 3.14 5.13 8.14
N ILE A 106 2.50 4.36 9.02
CA ILE A 106 1.23 3.68 8.71
C ILE A 106 0.17 4.73 8.37
N LEU A 107 0.00 5.75 9.21
CA LEU A 107 -0.99 6.81 8.98
C LEU A 107 -0.76 7.56 7.66
N LEU A 108 0.49 7.93 7.37
CA LEU A 108 0.89 8.57 6.10
C LEU A 108 0.51 7.69 4.90
N THR A 109 0.79 6.40 4.99
CA THR A 109 0.51 5.42 3.93
C THR A 109 -1.00 5.21 3.75
N GLU A 110 -1.77 5.14 4.83
CA GLU A 110 -3.23 5.04 4.77
C GLU A 110 -3.86 6.29 4.13
N ILE A 111 -3.35 7.49 4.44
CA ILE A 111 -3.80 8.73 3.81
C ILE A 111 -3.47 8.70 2.32
N LEU A 112 -2.28 8.26 1.94
CA LEU A 112 -1.92 8.10 0.53
C LEU A 112 -2.90 7.14 -0.17
N SER A 113 -3.11 5.94 0.37
CA SER A 113 -4.13 4.99 -0.13
C SER A 113 -5.50 5.67 -0.31
N LEU A 114 -5.95 6.41 0.70
CA LEU A 114 -7.24 7.13 0.67
C LEU A 114 -7.28 8.17 -0.45
N MET A 115 -6.20 8.92 -0.67
CA MET A 115 -6.11 9.94 -1.71
C MET A 115 -6.04 9.33 -3.12
N PHE A 116 -5.38 8.17 -3.29
CA PHE A 116 -5.35 7.44 -4.57
C PHE A 116 -6.73 6.84 -4.90
N ARG A 117 -7.43 6.27 -3.92
CA ARG A 117 -8.75 5.62 -4.10
C ARG A 117 -9.79 6.54 -4.75
N GLU A 118 -10.46 6.05 -5.78
CA GLU A 118 -11.58 6.71 -6.49
C GLU A 118 -11.26 8.13 -7.01
N SER A 119 -9.98 8.43 -7.24
CA SER A 119 -9.54 9.78 -7.63
C SER A 119 -9.45 9.98 -9.16
N GLU A 120 -9.91 9.01 -9.97
CA GLU A 120 -9.75 8.99 -11.43
C GLU A 120 -10.44 10.11 -12.17
N ILE A 121 -11.49 10.64 -11.57
CA ILE A 121 -12.23 11.79 -12.06
C ILE A 121 -11.53 13.13 -11.78
N ILE A 122 -10.34 13.13 -11.15
CA ILE A 122 -9.63 14.35 -10.74
C ILE A 122 -8.44 14.60 -11.68
N PRO A 123 -8.54 15.55 -12.66
CA PRO A 123 -7.47 15.77 -13.64
C PRO A 123 -6.16 16.28 -13.04
N ALA A 124 -6.23 17.10 -11.98
CA ALA A 124 -5.05 17.69 -11.34
C ALA A 124 -4.07 16.62 -10.81
N ARG A 125 -4.57 15.42 -10.48
CA ARG A 125 -3.77 14.31 -9.98
C ARG A 125 -2.61 13.95 -10.91
N ILE A 126 -2.86 13.80 -12.22
CA ILE A 126 -1.79 13.41 -13.14
C ILE A 126 -0.72 14.50 -13.27
N GLN A 127 -1.10 15.78 -13.12
CA GLN A 127 -0.15 16.89 -13.11
C GLN A 127 0.74 16.83 -11.86
N THR A 128 0.13 16.58 -10.69
CA THR A 128 0.85 16.38 -9.43
C THR A 128 1.80 15.18 -9.49
N LEU A 129 1.35 14.05 -10.07
CA LEU A 129 2.21 12.87 -10.24
C LEU A 129 3.34 13.11 -11.25
N LYS A 130 3.11 13.90 -12.32
CA LYS A 130 4.13 14.24 -13.34
C LYS A 130 5.15 15.27 -12.86
N ALA A 131 4.86 15.99 -11.77
CA ALA A 131 5.76 17.00 -11.23
C ALA A 131 7.15 16.40 -10.95
N ASP A 132 8.20 17.19 -11.20
CA ASP A 132 9.60 16.76 -11.07
C ASP A 132 9.88 15.40 -11.75
N ARG A 133 9.37 15.22 -12.97
CA ARG A 133 9.52 13.99 -13.78
C ARG A 133 9.03 12.72 -13.08
N GLY A 134 8.08 12.84 -12.16
CA GLY A 134 7.54 11.72 -11.42
C GLY A 134 8.43 11.21 -10.29
N LYS A 135 9.41 12.00 -9.84
CA LYS A 135 10.31 11.62 -8.74
C LYS A 135 9.55 11.17 -7.50
N ALA A 136 8.55 11.94 -7.07
CA ALA A 136 7.82 11.63 -5.84
C ALA A 136 7.01 10.33 -5.90
N ILE A 137 6.40 10.00 -7.05
CA ILE A 137 5.68 8.74 -7.20
C ILE A 137 6.65 7.56 -7.33
N PHE A 138 7.81 7.76 -7.95
CA PHE A 138 8.88 6.77 -7.97
C PHE A 138 9.40 6.49 -6.54
N ASP A 139 9.70 7.53 -5.78
CA ASP A 139 10.14 7.42 -4.39
C ASP A 139 9.07 6.73 -3.53
N LEU A 140 7.79 7.08 -3.71
CA LEU A 140 6.69 6.41 -3.03
C LEU A 140 6.65 4.91 -3.35
N ILE A 141 6.66 4.51 -4.62
CA ILE A 141 6.65 3.09 -5.00
C ILE A 141 7.81 2.33 -4.34
N ARG A 142 9.00 2.93 -4.32
CA ARG A 142 10.18 2.36 -3.65
C ARG A 142 9.97 2.18 -2.14
N LEU A 143 9.35 3.16 -1.47
CA LEU A 143 9.06 3.11 -0.03
C LEU A 143 8.00 2.04 0.27
N LEU A 144 6.98 1.89 -0.57
CA LEU A 144 5.90 0.90 -0.36
C LEU A 144 6.38 -0.55 -0.41
N ILE A 145 7.44 -0.83 -1.17
CA ILE A 145 8.02 -2.18 -1.29
C ILE A 145 9.27 -2.37 -0.42
N CYS A 146 9.57 -1.42 0.46
CA CYS A 146 10.75 -1.53 1.32
C CYS A 146 10.53 -2.44 2.53
N SER A 147 11.63 -2.99 3.03
CA SER A 147 11.68 -3.61 4.35
C SER A 147 12.08 -2.54 5.37
N PRO A 148 11.20 -2.17 6.32
CA PRO A 148 11.58 -1.27 7.40
C PRO A 148 12.75 -1.83 8.21
N GLU A 149 13.61 -0.95 8.71
CA GLU A 149 14.69 -1.30 9.63
C GLU A 149 14.13 -1.82 10.95
N ILE A 150 14.80 -2.84 11.48
CA ILE A 150 14.45 -3.60 12.67
C ILE A 150 15.69 -3.66 13.59
N PRO A 151 15.53 -3.56 14.91
CA PRO A 151 16.64 -3.74 15.86
C PRO A 151 17.35 -5.10 15.71
N GLU A 152 18.68 -5.12 15.72
CA GLU A 152 19.51 -6.32 15.48
C GLU A 152 19.35 -7.40 16.55
N LYS A 153 19.15 -6.97 17.80
CA LYS A 153 19.02 -7.83 18.99
C LYS A 153 17.66 -7.63 19.63
N MET A 154 16.61 -8.12 18.99
CA MET A 154 15.35 -8.28 19.71
C MET A 154 15.59 -9.17 20.93
N ALA A 155 15.16 -8.71 22.11
CA ALA A 155 15.60 -9.30 23.37
C ALA A 155 15.13 -10.76 23.48
N ALA A 156 16.05 -11.68 23.80
CA ALA A 156 15.68 -13.04 24.18
C ALA A 156 14.85 -13.01 25.46
N PRO A 157 13.87 -13.91 25.64
CA PRO A 157 12.93 -13.86 26.76
C PRO A 157 13.66 -14.03 28.11
N SER A 158 13.85 -12.93 28.84
CA SER A 158 14.33 -12.91 30.23
C SER A 158 13.41 -12.06 31.11
N LYS A 159 13.30 -12.42 32.40
CA LYS A 159 12.39 -11.74 33.35
C LYS A 159 12.73 -10.25 33.58
N SER A 160 13.95 -9.81 33.27
CA SER A 160 14.39 -8.42 33.45
C SER A 160 14.17 -7.53 32.21
N THR A 161 13.62 -8.07 31.11
CA THR A 161 13.49 -7.37 29.81
C THR A 161 12.05 -7.32 29.28
N GLN A 162 11.04 -7.46 30.15
CA GLN A 162 9.63 -7.54 29.74
C GLN A 162 9.16 -6.32 28.94
N ASN A 163 9.56 -5.09 29.32
CA ASN A 163 9.18 -3.88 28.59
C ASN A 163 9.78 -3.85 27.17
N LEU A 164 11.05 -4.24 27.03
CA LEU A 164 11.73 -4.33 25.72
C LEU A 164 11.09 -5.38 24.81
N GLN A 165 10.63 -6.50 25.37
CA GLN A 165 9.92 -7.54 24.62
C GLN A 165 8.57 -7.01 24.09
N ALA A 166 7.82 -6.29 24.92
CA ALA A 166 6.57 -5.68 24.49
C ALA A 166 6.78 -4.68 23.35
N THR A 167 7.81 -3.83 23.43
CA THR A 167 8.17 -2.91 22.33
C THR A 167 8.62 -3.64 21.08
N ASP A 168 9.40 -4.73 21.21
CA ASP A 168 9.84 -5.53 20.06
C ASP A 168 8.64 -6.20 19.35
N GLU A 169 7.64 -6.67 20.11
CA GLU A 169 6.38 -7.21 19.57
C GLU A 169 5.53 -6.13 18.90
N GLU A 170 5.47 -4.94 19.49
CA GLU A 170 4.79 -3.78 18.93
C GLU A 170 5.40 -3.35 17.58
N ILE A 171 6.72 -3.25 17.50
CA ILE A 171 7.44 -2.94 16.25
C ILE A 171 7.10 -3.99 15.18
N LYS A 172 7.13 -5.29 15.51
CA LYS A 172 6.75 -6.35 14.55
C LYS A 172 5.32 -6.18 14.06
N LYS A 173 4.39 -5.92 14.97
CA LYS A 173 2.98 -5.70 14.63
C LYS A 173 2.80 -4.49 13.73
N GLN A 174 3.48 -3.39 14.02
CA GLN A 174 3.44 -2.18 13.20
C GLN A 174 4.07 -2.39 11.82
N ILE A 175 5.15 -3.17 11.71
CA ILE A 175 5.72 -3.55 10.40
C ILE A 175 4.71 -4.35 9.58
N ASP A 176 4.00 -5.29 10.19
CA ASP A 176 2.96 -6.05 9.50
C ASP A 176 1.78 -5.16 9.09
N GLU A 177 1.41 -4.17 9.90
CA GLU A 177 0.36 -3.20 9.56
C GLU A 177 0.80 -2.24 8.45
N PHE A 178 2.05 -1.77 8.50
CA PHE A 178 2.65 -0.99 7.43
C PHE A 178 2.63 -1.78 6.12
N ARG A 179 3.03 -3.04 6.12
CA ARG A 179 3.00 -3.89 4.91
C ARG A 179 1.60 -3.99 4.32
N LYS A 180 0.55 -4.13 5.14
CA LYS A 180 -0.84 -4.14 4.66
C LYS A 180 -1.24 -2.80 4.04
N SER A 181 -0.96 -1.70 4.73
CA SER A 181 -1.26 -0.35 4.25
C SER A 181 -0.48 -0.02 2.96
N ALA A 182 0.78 -0.44 2.89
CA ALA A 182 1.64 -0.25 1.74
C ALA A 182 1.18 -1.06 0.53
N LEU A 183 0.81 -2.33 0.74
CA LEU A 183 0.23 -3.19 -0.30
C LEU A 183 -1.08 -2.59 -0.82
N LEU A 184 -1.94 -2.09 0.07
CA LEU A 184 -3.19 -1.43 -0.32
C LEU A 184 -2.92 -0.17 -1.15
N THR A 185 -1.97 0.67 -0.73
CA THR A 185 -1.58 1.87 -1.49
C THR A 185 -1.04 1.51 -2.87
N LEU A 186 -0.21 0.47 -2.96
CA LEU A 186 0.33 -0.02 -4.23
C LEU A 186 -0.79 -0.54 -5.14
N PHE A 187 -1.77 -1.26 -4.58
CA PHE A 187 -2.95 -1.70 -5.30
C PHE A 187 -3.76 -0.54 -5.87
N GLU A 188 -4.00 0.52 -5.09
CA GLU A 188 -4.68 1.73 -5.58
C GLU A 188 -3.88 2.43 -6.70
N ILE A 189 -2.55 2.45 -6.59
CA ILE A 189 -1.64 2.92 -7.65
C ILE A 189 -1.80 2.07 -8.92
N PHE A 190 -1.87 0.74 -8.80
CA PHE A 190 -2.06 -0.16 -9.94
C PHE A 190 -3.40 0.06 -10.62
N LEU A 191 -4.49 0.19 -9.86
CA LEU A 191 -5.81 0.49 -10.40
C LEU A 191 -5.79 1.79 -11.23
N MET A 192 -5.17 2.83 -10.68
CA MET A 192 -5.01 4.11 -11.35
C MET A 192 -4.18 4.03 -12.63
N ALA A 193 -3.04 3.34 -12.57
CA ALA A 193 -2.15 3.19 -13.71
C ALA A 193 -2.79 2.35 -14.84
N ARG A 194 -3.66 1.39 -14.50
CA ARG A 194 -4.46 0.63 -15.48
C ARG A 194 -5.50 1.49 -16.20
N GLN A 195 -6.12 2.44 -15.51
CA GLN A 195 -7.09 3.35 -16.13
C GLN A 195 -6.41 4.35 -17.09
N ALA A 196 -5.14 4.70 -16.84
CA ALA A 196 -4.36 5.56 -17.72
C ALA A 196 -3.94 4.89 -19.06
N ASN A 197 -4.09 3.56 -19.19
CA ASN A 197 -3.76 2.82 -20.41
C ASN A 197 -4.66 3.13 -21.62
N TRP A 198 -5.74 3.91 -21.48
CA TRP A 198 -6.67 4.20 -22.58
C TRP A 198 -6.04 5.01 -23.75
N GLY A 199 -4.75 5.41 -23.65
CA GLY A 199 -3.96 6.04 -24.70
C GLY A 199 -2.92 5.16 -25.43
N ASN A 200 -2.83 3.86 -25.13
CA ASN A 200 -2.06 2.84 -25.88
C ASN A 200 -0.65 3.23 -26.37
N ARG A 201 0.17 3.83 -25.50
CA ARG A 201 1.62 3.95 -25.74
C ARG A 201 2.38 3.21 -24.65
N GLU A 202 3.07 2.14 -25.03
CA GLU A 202 3.98 1.44 -24.13
C GLU A 202 4.98 2.44 -23.52
N ALA A 203 5.27 2.27 -22.22
CA ALA A 203 6.18 3.12 -21.46
C ALA A 203 5.79 4.61 -21.32
N SER A 204 4.56 5.03 -21.64
CA SER A 204 4.12 6.39 -21.31
C SER A 204 3.90 6.57 -19.80
N PHE A 205 4.51 7.59 -19.20
CA PHE A 205 4.19 8.00 -17.83
C PHE A 205 2.74 8.49 -17.73
N PHE A 206 1.87 8.03 -16.84
CA PHE A 206 1.97 7.06 -15.75
C PHE A 206 0.98 5.93 -16.03
N ASN A 207 1.44 4.85 -16.65
CA ASN A 207 0.62 3.71 -17.07
C ASN A 207 1.10 2.43 -16.37
N ILE A 208 0.32 1.34 -16.40
CA ILE A 208 0.65 0.15 -15.61
C ILE A 208 2.00 -0.48 -16.02
N SER A 209 2.33 -0.47 -17.31
CA SER A 209 3.61 -0.97 -17.81
C SER A 209 4.78 -0.14 -17.29
N TRP A 210 4.64 1.17 -17.19
CA TRP A 210 5.64 2.05 -16.58
C TRP A 210 5.86 1.71 -15.10
N VAL A 211 4.76 1.58 -14.34
CA VAL A 211 4.84 1.25 -12.90
C VAL A 211 5.56 -0.08 -12.69
N ILE A 212 5.16 -1.12 -13.43
CA ILE A 212 5.73 -2.46 -13.28
C ILE A 212 7.21 -2.49 -13.71
N LYS A 213 7.57 -1.85 -14.83
CA LYS A 213 8.97 -1.73 -15.25
C LYS A 213 9.83 -1.01 -14.20
N THR A 214 9.31 0.08 -13.65
CA THR A 214 9.96 0.81 -12.54
C THR A 214 10.21 -0.10 -11.34
N MET A 215 9.26 -0.98 -11.00
CA MET A 215 9.44 -1.95 -9.91
C MET A 215 10.44 -3.05 -10.28
N GLU A 216 10.43 -3.59 -11.50
CA GLU A 216 11.36 -4.65 -11.93
C GLU A 216 12.85 -4.27 -11.80
N GLU A 217 13.15 -2.98 -11.94
CA GLU A 217 14.49 -2.40 -11.81
C GLU A 217 14.93 -2.28 -10.33
N MET A 218 14.01 -2.36 -9.37
CA MET A 218 14.33 -2.30 -7.95
C MET A 218 14.72 -3.68 -7.39
N ARG A 219 15.89 -3.76 -6.76
CA ARG A 219 16.42 -5.02 -6.17
C ARG A 219 15.50 -5.67 -5.14
N MET A 220 14.67 -4.88 -4.48
CA MET A 220 13.80 -5.32 -3.38
C MET A 220 12.46 -5.90 -3.85
N THR A 221 12.13 -5.84 -5.14
CA THR A 221 10.82 -6.25 -5.66
C THR A 221 10.56 -7.74 -5.50
N GLU A 222 11.58 -8.59 -5.71
CA GLU A 222 11.45 -10.04 -5.49
C GLU A 222 11.16 -10.36 -4.02
N GLY A 223 11.91 -9.75 -3.10
CA GLY A 223 11.66 -9.88 -1.66
C GLY A 223 10.28 -9.35 -1.22
N PHE A 224 9.79 -8.28 -1.84
CA PHE A 224 8.42 -7.81 -1.62
C PHE A 224 7.38 -8.85 -2.08
N VAL A 225 7.55 -9.42 -3.28
CA VAL A 225 6.66 -10.45 -3.84
C VAL A 225 6.66 -11.72 -2.97
N GLU A 226 7.82 -12.15 -2.50
CA GLU A 226 7.99 -13.24 -1.53
C GLU A 226 7.18 -12.98 -0.27
N ASN A 227 7.32 -11.80 0.36
CA ASN A 227 6.54 -11.44 1.54
C ASN A 227 5.02 -11.46 1.29
N VAL A 228 4.58 -11.03 0.10
CA VAL A 228 3.16 -11.08 -0.28
C VAL A 228 2.68 -12.52 -0.37
N ILE A 229 3.43 -13.41 -1.03
CA ILE A 229 3.10 -14.82 -1.16
C ILE A 229 3.09 -15.50 0.21
N ASP A 230 4.09 -15.28 1.05
CA ASP A 230 4.16 -15.85 2.40
C ASP A 230 2.95 -15.47 3.24
N GLN A 231 2.51 -14.20 3.16
CA GLN A 231 1.29 -13.76 3.84
C GLN A 231 0.04 -14.41 3.27
N MET A 232 -0.07 -14.54 1.94
CA MET A 232 -1.19 -15.25 1.31
C MET A 232 -1.28 -16.70 1.80
N MET A 233 -0.15 -17.39 1.89
CA MET A 233 -0.07 -18.79 2.33
C MET A 233 -0.56 -18.98 3.77
N LYS A 234 -0.45 -17.96 4.64
CA LYS A 234 -1.03 -18.01 6.00
C LYS A 234 -2.56 -18.06 5.98
N PHE A 235 -3.21 -17.51 4.96
CA PHE A 235 -4.68 -17.54 4.83
C PHE A 235 -5.15 -18.82 4.14
N ILE A 236 -4.53 -19.19 3.02
CA ILE A 236 -5.00 -20.28 2.14
C ILE A 236 -4.41 -21.65 2.48
N GLY A 237 -3.21 -21.69 3.06
CA GLY A 237 -2.50 -22.92 3.39
C GLY A 237 -3.23 -23.79 4.42
N PRO A 238 -2.69 -24.98 4.76
CA PRO A 238 -3.30 -25.90 5.70
C PRO A 238 -3.29 -25.31 7.12
N THR A 239 -4.37 -24.62 7.49
CA THR A 239 -4.56 -23.99 8.80
C THR A 239 -5.82 -24.51 9.46
N ARG A 240 -5.88 -24.48 10.79
CA ARG A 240 -7.07 -24.88 11.58
C ARG A 240 -8.25 -23.90 11.45
N LYS A 241 -8.08 -22.82 10.71
CA LYS A 241 -9.08 -21.75 10.60
C LYS A 241 -10.05 -22.09 9.48
N ASP A 242 -11.31 -22.26 9.84
CA ASP A 242 -12.37 -22.70 8.93
C ASP A 242 -12.86 -21.59 7.99
N ALA A 243 -12.84 -20.32 8.43
CA ALA A 243 -13.31 -19.19 7.65
C ALA A 243 -12.46 -17.93 7.86
N LEU A 244 -12.24 -17.17 6.79
CA LEU A 244 -11.60 -15.86 6.80
C LEU A 244 -12.58 -14.79 7.31
N MET A 245 -12.04 -13.84 8.07
CA MET A 245 -12.75 -12.62 8.47
C MET A 245 -12.88 -11.67 7.27
N PRO A 246 -13.81 -10.70 7.29
CA PRO A 246 -14.02 -9.78 6.16
C PRO A 246 -12.75 -9.05 5.71
N GLN A 247 -11.94 -8.59 6.67
CA GLN A 247 -10.69 -7.86 6.41
C GLN A 247 -9.62 -8.77 5.79
N GLU A 248 -9.57 -10.04 6.20
CA GLU A 248 -8.64 -11.04 5.62
C GLU A 248 -9.05 -11.39 4.20
N ALA A 249 -10.35 -11.51 3.92
CA ALA A 249 -10.87 -11.73 2.58
C ALA A 249 -10.50 -10.58 1.62
N VAL A 250 -10.66 -9.32 2.08
CA VAL A 250 -10.22 -8.13 1.32
C VAL A 250 -8.70 -8.15 1.11
N THR A 251 -7.92 -8.47 2.16
CA THR A 251 -6.47 -8.56 2.07
C THR A 251 -6.04 -9.60 1.03
N LEU A 252 -6.67 -10.78 1.04
CA LEU A 252 -6.40 -11.85 0.08
C LEU A 252 -6.71 -11.41 -1.35
N TYR A 253 -7.84 -10.75 -1.58
CA TYR A 253 -8.20 -10.18 -2.88
C TYR A 253 -7.15 -9.18 -3.38
N VAL A 254 -6.69 -8.27 -2.51
CA VAL A 254 -5.66 -7.29 -2.85
C VAL A 254 -4.33 -7.97 -3.20
N GLN A 255 -3.88 -8.93 -2.38
CA GLN A 255 -2.64 -9.68 -2.60
C GLN A 255 -2.65 -10.40 -3.95
N PHE A 256 -3.70 -11.16 -4.25
CA PHE A 256 -3.83 -11.84 -5.53
C PHE A 256 -3.96 -10.86 -6.71
N SER A 257 -4.55 -9.68 -6.52
CA SER A 257 -4.66 -8.66 -7.58
C SER A 257 -3.30 -8.08 -7.94
N VAL A 258 -2.46 -7.84 -6.93
CA VAL A 258 -1.07 -7.39 -7.10
C VAL A 258 -0.25 -8.48 -7.81
N LEU A 259 -0.34 -9.75 -7.39
CA LEU A 259 0.33 -10.85 -8.07
C LEU A 259 -0.14 -11.02 -9.52
N GLN A 260 -1.44 -10.93 -9.78
CA GLN A 260 -1.98 -11.01 -11.15
C GLN A 260 -1.37 -9.91 -12.04
N THR A 261 -1.19 -8.71 -11.49
CA THR A 261 -0.58 -7.60 -12.20
C THR A 261 0.87 -7.91 -12.56
N PHE A 262 1.68 -8.40 -11.62
CA PHE A 262 3.06 -8.83 -11.93
C PHE A 262 3.10 -9.96 -12.96
N LEU A 263 2.28 -11.00 -12.80
CA LEU A 263 2.22 -12.11 -13.75
C LEU A 263 1.80 -11.66 -15.16
N HIS A 264 1.06 -10.56 -15.29
CA HIS A 264 0.66 -10.01 -16.58
C HIS A 264 1.71 -9.10 -17.21
N TYR A 265 2.35 -8.24 -16.43
CA TYR A 265 3.18 -7.16 -16.97
C TYR A 265 4.68 -7.34 -16.75
N SER A 266 5.09 -8.30 -15.91
CA SER A 266 6.50 -8.54 -15.58
C SER A 266 6.91 -9.99 -15.90
N PRO A 267 7.58 -10.23 -17.05
CA PRO A 267 8.16 -11.53 -17.34
C PRO A 267 9.21 -11.95 -16.30
N LYS A 268 9.98 -11.00 -15.77
CA LYS A 268 11.02 -11.26 -14.76
C LYS A 268 10.42 -11.77 -13.46
N ILE A 269 9.45 -11.05 -12.90
CA ILE A 269 8.79 -11.45 -11.64
C ILE A 269 7.91 -12.69 -11.88
N SER A 270 7.29 -12.84 -13.05
CA SER A 270 6.57 -14.07 -13.38
C SER A 270 7.49 -15.29 -13.39
N ALA A 271 8.71 -15.18 -13.92
CA ALA A 271 9.70 -16.25 -13.88
C ALA A 271 10.15 -16.54 -12.44
N PHE A 272 10.41 -15.50 -11.64
CA PHE A 272 10.75 -15.63 -10.22
C PHE A 272 9.67 -16.38 -9.42
N ILE A 273 8.39 -16.01 -9.59
CA ILE A 273 7.26 -16.67 -8.91
C ILE A 273 7.21 -18.15 -9.29
N ARG A 274 7.34 -18.46 -10.59
CA ARG A 274 7.32 -19.84 -11.08
C ARG A 274 8.52 -20.66 -10.63
N SER A 275 9.70 -20.07 -10.50
CA SER A 275 10.89 -20.83 -10.09
C SER A 275 10.92 -21.13 -8.59
N HIS A 276 10.29 -20.28 -7.76
CA HIS A 276 10.37 -20.41 -6.30
C HIS A 276 9.08 -20.91 -5.64
N TYR A 277 7.91 -20.69 -6.25
CA TYR A 277 6.61 -20.95 -5.61
C TYR A 277 5.68 -21.90 -6.38
N LEU A 278 6.16 -22.55 -7.46
CA LEU A 278 5.31 -23.43 -8.28
C LEU A 278 4.62 -24.52 -7.46
N GLU A 279 5.36 -25.16 -6.56
CA GLU A 279 4.83 -26.28 -5.77
C GLU A 279 3.83 -25.79 -4.71
N GLU A 280 4.06 -24.63 -4.11
CA GLU A 280 3.13 -23.99 -3.17
C GLU A 280 1.81 -23.66 -3.87
N PHE A 281 1.86 -23.09 -5.07
CA PHE A 281 0.67 -22.85 -5.88
C PHE A 281 -0.03 -24.16 -6.27
N LYS A 282 0.73 -25.18 -6.63
CA LYS A 282 0.21 -26.49 -7.04
C LYS A 282 -0.47 -27.26 -5.91
N TYR A 283 0.08 -27.22 -4.70
CA TYR A 283 -0.40 -28.03 -3.58
C TYR A 283 -1.25 -27.26 -2.58
N PHE A 284 -0.94 -25.99 -2.28
CA PHE A 284 -1.62 -25.23 -1.23
C PHE A 284 -2.73 -24.33 -1.75
N VAL A 285 -2.67 -23.85 -3.00
CA VAL A 285 -3.68 -22.95 -3.58
C VAL A 285 -4.78 -23.76 -4.27
N GLN A 286 -5.54 -24.52 -3.48
CA GLN A 286 -6.65 -25.33 -3.97
C GLN A 286 -7.96 -24.52 -3.95
N VAL A 287 -8.49 -24.15 -5.13
CA VAL A 287 -9.74 -23.37 -5.25
C VAL A 287 -10.90 -23.92 -4.41
N PRO A 288 -11.18 -25.25 -4.39
CA PRO A 288 -12.24 -25.79 -3.55
C PRO A 288 -12.02 -25.59 -2.05
N VAL A 289 -10.76 -25.59 -1.59
CA VAL A 289 -10.41 -25.35 -0.19
C VAL A 289 -10.57 -23.88 0.14
N VAL A 290 -10.11 -22.99 -0.74
CA VAL A 290 -10.26 -21.54 -0.57
C VAL A 290 -11.73 -21.13 -0.55
N MET A 291 -12.58 -21.70 -1.42
CA MET A 291 -14.02 -21.45 -1.41
C MET A 291 -14.70 -21.82 -0.08
N LYS A 292 -14.20 -22.86 0.62
CA LYS A 292 -14.71 -23.21 1.96
C LYS A 292 -14.29 -22.18 3.00
N LYS A 293 -13.07 -21.63 2.88
CA LYS A 293 -12.55 -20.60 3.77
C LYS A 293 -13.14 -19.22 3.51
N LEU A 294 -13.72 -18.96 2.33
CA LEU A 294 -14.25 -17.67 1.94
C LEU A 294 -15.80 -17.68 1.98
N PRO A 295 -16.44 -17.10 3.02
CA PRO A 295 -17.88 -17.11 3.15
C PRO A 295 -18.60 -16.56 1.91
N GLN A 296 -19.61 -17.29 1.42
CA GLN A 296 -20.40 -16.89 0.25
C GLN A 296 -21.23 -15.62 0.50
N SER A 297 -21.45 -15.25 1.77
CA SER A 297 -22.10 -14.00 2.15
C SER A 297 -21.25 -12.76 1.88
N TYR A 298 -19.94 -12.90 1.64
CA TYR A 298 -19.07 -11.77 1.34
C TYR A 298 -19.30 -11.30 -0.11
N PRO A 299 -19.56 -10.01 -0.36
CA PRO A 299 -19.79 -9.48 -1.72
C PRO A 299 -18.62 -9.73 -2.67
N ILE A 300 -17.40 -9.84 -2.13
CA ILE A 300 -16.18 -10.07 -2.91
C ILE A 300 -15.86 -11.56 -3.12
N CYS A 301 -16.68 -12.49 -2.62
CA CYS A 301 -16.35 -13.91 -2.62
C CYS A 301 -16.06 -14.44 -4.04
N MET A 302 -17.01 -14.28 -4.96
CA MET A 302 -16.85 -14.82 -6.32
C MET A 302 -15.72 -14.15 -7.09
N ILE A 303 -15.60 -12.82 -7.03
CA ILE A 303 -14.52 -12.11 -7.73
C ILE A 303 -13.14 -12.50 -7.19
N THR A 304 -13.03 -12.77 -5.88
CA THR A 304 -11.78 -13.25 -5.27
C THR A 304 -11.47 -14.67 -5.72
N VAL A 305 -12.45 -15.58 -5.74
CA VAL A 305 -12.26 -16.96 -6.20
C VAL A 305 -11.79 -17.01 -7.66
N THR A 306 -12.47 -16.28 -8.55
CA THR A 306 -12.08 -16.20 -9.97
C THR A 306 -10.68 -15.62 -10.16
N LEU A 307 -10.32 -14.61 -9.35
CA LEU A 307 -9.00 -14.01 -9.37
C LEU A 307 -7.92 -15.03 -8.94
N ILE A 308 -8.18 -15.78 -7.87
CA ILE A 308 -7.28 -16.83 -7.38
C ILE A 308 -7.07 -17.89 -8.45
N GLU A 309 -8.15 -18.37 -9.05
CA GLU A 309 -8.10 -19.37 -10.12
C GLU A 309 -7.30 -18.87 -11.33
N SER A 310 -7.52 -17.61 -11.74
CA SER A 310 -6.75 -16.97 -12.82
C SER A 310 -5.25 -16.88 -12.51
N VAL A 311 -4.88 -16.49 -11.28
CA VAL A 311 -3.49 -16.39 -10.86
C VAL A 311 -2.85 -17.77 -10.80
N THR A 312 -3.52 -18.74 -10.16
CA THR A 312 -3.02 -20.12 -10.05
C THR A 312 -2.79 -20.72 -11.43
N ASN A 313 -3.75 -20.62 -12.35
CA ASN A 313 -3.57 -21.11 -13.72
C ASN A 313 -2.37 -20.46 -14.38
N LYS A 314 -2.19 -19.15 -14.23
CA LYS A 314 -1.05 -18.44 -14.86
C LYS A 314 0.31 -18.83 -14.27
N VAL A 315 0.36 -19.18 -12.98
CA VAL A 315 1.60 -19.69 -12.35
C VAL A 315 1.87 -21.12 -12.84
N LEU A 316 0.85 -21.99 -12.86
CA LEU A 316 0.96 -23.40 -13.22
C LEU A 316 1.10 -23.65 -14.73
N ASP A 317 0.66 -22.70 -15.57
CA ASP A 317 0.89 -22.69 -17.01
C ASP A 317 2.39 -22.53 -17.26
N SER A 318 3.07 -23.67 -17.24
CA SER A 318 4.37 -23.87 -17.84
C SER A 318 4.18 -23.55 -19.32
N GLY A 319 4.62 -22.36 -19.73
CA GLY A 319 4.49 -21.91 -21.11
C GLY A 319 4.96 -23.02 -22.04
N THR A 320 4.01 -23.68 -22.70
CA THR A 320 4.28 -24.43 -23.91
C THR A 320 4.64 -23.38 -24.93
N SER A 321 5.92 -22.98 -24.93
CA SER A 321 6.55 -22.45 -26.12
C SER A 321 6.51 -23.58 -27.13
N ILE A 322 5.42 -23.63 -27.91
CA ILE A 322 5.40 -24.31 -29.19
C ILE A 322 6.36 -23.50 -30.06
N PHE A 323 7.65 -23.78 -29.94
CA PHE A 323 8.57 -23.49 -31.02
C PHE A 323 8.05 -24.27 -32.22
N PRO A 324 7.66 -23.62 -33.34
CA PRO A 324 7.40 -24.35 -34.56
C PRO A 324 8.71 -25.07 -34.91
N LYS A 325 8.65 -26.41 -34.96
CA LYS A 325 9.76 -27.21 -35.49
C LYS A 325 10.10 -26.65 -36.87
N SER A 326 11.34 -26.21 -37.05
CA SER A 326 11.86 -25.87 -38.37
C SER A 326 11.54 -27.03 -39.32
N PRO A 327 10.92 -26.79 -40.48
CA PRO A 327 10.83 -27.80 -41.51
C PRO A 327 12.25 -28.21 -41.91
N ARG A 328 12.47 -29.51 -42.00
CA ARG A 328 13.66 -30.11 -42.63
C ARG A 328 13.50 -30.10 -44.13
#